data_AF-A0A1I7FWA9-F1
#
_entry.id   AF-A0A1I7FWA9-F1
#
_cell.length_a   1.000
_cell.length_b   1.000
_cell.length_c   1.000
_cell.angle_alpha   90.00
_cell.angle_beta   90.00
_cell.angle_gamma   90.00
#
_symmetry.space_group_name_H-M   'P 1'
#
loop_
_entity.id
_entity.type
_entity.pdbx_description
1 polymer ?
#
loop_
_entity_poly.entity_id
_entity_poly.type
_entity_poly.pdbx_seq_one_letter_code
_entity_poly.pdbx_strand_id
1 'polypeptide(L)'
;MKIFKTILFVLLAVCQTALFAQVKVGDTFSAWSEGYLDIHHINSGRGESLFAILPDGTTLMIDAGEIAPSPRTTEPRPDESRSAGEWIARYLQQMMRPLPEKKIDYLLLTHFHADHMGDVKLARERSKKGDYLLSGITEVGDRIPFRKIVDRNWPHYNWPHQLTGDQNMQNYIRFVKWQVTNGAVAEQFEVGSDRQFTLLYRAEQYPGFEIRNIAANGWVWTGVGDNRHNLFPPMDLIDHDELPGENQCSAAIRISYGKFDYFHGGDIVNAGATGSWRDIETPAGWVTGPVEVCKANHHASHDAMGEPFLKAVRPRVIVMQPWSASHPDHRVLQRMMDQSVYPGERDIFSTNLMEATKTVLGRGTESMKSRQGHIVIRVQPGGDYFTVFILDDSAESYAIKSIHGPYECR
;
A
#
# COMPACT_ATOMS: atom_id res chain seq x y z
N MET A 1 -22.31 42.50 -60.40
CA MET A 1 -21.35 41.37 -60.41
C MET A 1 -20.32 41.63 -59.31
N LYS A 2 -20.24 40.68 -58.36
CA LYS A 2 -19.17 40.41 -57.38
C LYS A 2 -18.79 41.49 -56.34
N ILE A 3 -19.39 41.24 -55.18
CA ILE A 3 -19.00 41.56 -53.81
C ILE A 3 -17.56 41.08 -53.51
N PHE A 4 -16.75 41.90 -52.84
CA PHE A 4 -15.67 41.43 -51.97
C PHE A 4 -15.60 42.35 -50.73
N LYS A 5 -16.26 41.90 -49.65
CA LYS A 5 -16.04 42.37 -48.27
C LYS A 5 -14.90 41.53 -47.70
N THR A 6 -13.76 42.13 -47.43
CA THR A 6 -12.70 41.51 -46.63
C THR A 6 -13.05 41.71 -45.16
N ILE A 7 -13.62 40.67 -44.54
CA ILE A 7 -13.79 40.59 -43.08
C ILE A 7 -12.47 40.11 -42.51
N LEU A 8 -11.78 40.99 -41.77
CA LEU A 8 -10.62 40.64 -40.97
C LEU A 8 -11.13 39.95 -39.70
N PHE A 9 -11.15 38.61 -39.71
CA PHE A 9 -11.33 37.80 -38.51
C PHE A 9 -10.01 37.78 -37.73
N VAL A 10 -9.87 38.65 -36.73
CA VAL A 10 -8.86 38.47 -35.70
C VAL A 10 -9.42 37.44 -34.73
N LEU A 11 -9.06 36.16 -34.94
CA LEU A 11 -9.18 35.14 -33.90
C LEU A 11 -8.18 35.49 -32.79
N LEU A 12 -8.65 36.18 -31.75
CA LEU A 12 -7.98 36.17 -30.45
C LEU A 12 -8.13 34.75 -29.91
N ALA A 13 -7.15 33.90 -30.18
CA ALA A 13 -6.93 32.69 -29.39
C ALA A 13 -6.54 33.16 -27.98
N VAL A 14 -7.53 33.31 -27.11
CA VAL A 14 -7.30 33.43 -25.67
C VAL A 14 -6.79 32.06 -25.23
N CYS A 15 -5.47 31.87 -25.33
CA CYS A 15 -4.77 30.81 -24.65
C CYS A 15 -4.94 31.10 -23.16
N GLN A 16 -6.00 30.57 -22.55
CA GLN A 16 -6.12 30.51 -21.10
C GLN A 16 -5.05 29.55 -20.61
N THR A 17 -3.82 30.04 -20.47
CA THR A 17 -2.84 29.41 -19.60
C THR A 17 -3.42 29.53 -18.20
N ALA A 18 -4.10 28.49 -17.72
CA ALA A 18 -4.36 28.34 -16.31
C ALA A 18 -2.97 28.33 -15.63
N LEU A 19 -2.61 29.45 -15.00
CA LEU A 19 -1.48 29.52 -14.08
C LEU A 19 -1.86 28.63 -12.89
N PHE A 20 -1.59 27.33 -12.99
CA PHE A 20 -1.58 26.47 -11.82
C PHE A 20 -0.47 27.01 -10.91
N ALA A 21 -0.86 27.48 -9.73
CA ALA A 21 0.11 27.85 -8.70
C ALA A 21 1.01 26.64 -8.46
N GLN A 22 2.32 26.83 -8.66
CA GLN A 22 3.30 25.77 -8.42
C GLN A 22 3.25 25.41 -6.94
N VAL A 23 2.91 24.16 -6.62
CA VAL A 23 2.87 23.61 -5.25
C VAL A 23 4.26 23.75 -4.61
N LYS A 24 4.32 24.22 -3.36
CA LYS A 24 5.57 24.47 -2.63
C LYS A 24 5.63 23.72 -1.30
N VAL A 25 6.86 23.54 -0.82
CA VAL A 25 7.12 23.11 0.56
C VAL A 25 6.49 24.10 1.53
N GLY A 26 5.81 23.58 2.55
CA GLY A 26 5.02 24.34 3.53
C GLY A 26 3.54 24.46 3.19
N ASP A 27 3.14 24.26 1.92
CA ASP A 27 1.73 24.26 1.53
C ASP A 27 1.01 23.03 2.13
N THR A 28 -0.29 23.18 2.38
CA THR A 28 -1.15 22.02 2.63
C THR A 28 -1.21 21.16 1.37
N PHE A 29 -1.13 19.84 1.54
CA PHE A 29 -1.28 18.92 0.41
C PHE A 29 -2.61 19.16 -0.31
N SER A 30 -2.53 19.45 -1.60
CA SER A 30 -3.71 19.74 -2.42
C SER A 30 -4.65 18.54 -2.47
N ALA A 31 -5.95 18.79 -2.36
CA ALA A 31 -6.98 17.77 -2.46
C ALA A 31 -6.88 16.97 -3.76
N TRP A 32 -7.28 15.71 -3.71
CA TRP A 32 -7.46 14.88 -4.89
C TRP A 32 -8.45 15.52 -5.88
N SER A 33 -8.24 15.27 -7.17
CA SER A 33 -9.10 15.71 -8.27
C SER A 33 -9.26 14.56 -9.27
N GLU A 34 -10.39 14.52 -9.96
CA GLU A 34 -10.71 13.47 -10.96
C GLU A 34 -9.55 13.28 -11.95
N GLY A 35 -9.20 12.01 -12.18
CA GLY A 35 -8.07 11.61 -13.02
C GLY A 35 -6.76 11.36 -12.28
N TYR A 36 -6.57 11.89 -11.06
CA TYR A 36 -5.41 11.55 -10.24
C TYR A 36 -5.54 10.15 -9.64
N LEU A 37 -4.43 9.41 -9.58
CA LEU A 37 -4.28 8.30 -8.65
C LEU A 37 -3.37 8.77 -7.52
N ASP A 38 -3.90 8.85 -6.30
CA ASP A 38 -3.11 9.14 -5.11
C ASP A 38 -2.89 7.85 -4.32
N ILE A 39 -1.64 7.50 -4.01
CA ILE A 39 -1.26 6.37 -3.14
C ILE A 39 -0.53 6.92 -1.92
N HIS A 40 -1.16 6.80 -0.75
CA HIS A 40 -0.70 7.31 0.53
C HIS A 40 -0.14 6.16 1.38
N HIS A 41 1.16 6.18 1.64
CA HIS A 41 1.79 5.37 2.69
C HIS A 41 1.76 6.17 3.99
N ILE A 42 1.03 5.66 4.98
CA ILE A 42 0.64 6.42 6.17
C ILE A 42 1.56 6.04 7.33
N ASN A 43 2.33 7.00 7.84
CA ASN A 43 3.10 6.80 9.07
C ASN A 43 2.21 6.98 10.32
N SER A 44 1.86 5.88 10.99
CA SER A 44 1.33 5.90 12.36
C SER A 44 2.43 5.67 13.41
N GLY A 45 3.63 5.29 12.98
CA GLY A 45 4.72 4.81 13.83
C GLY A 45 4.44 3.46 14.51
N ARG A 46 3.34 2.79 14.18
CA ARG A 46 2.86 1.58 14.87
C ARG A 46 2.53 0.42 13.93
N GLY A 47 2.99 0.46 12.68
CA GLY A 47 2.74 -0.60 11.72
C GLY A 47 2.66 -0.03 10.31
N GLU A 48 2.00 -0.78 9.44
CA GLU A 48 1.82 -0.46 8.04
C GLU A 48 0.38 -0.06 7.72
N SER A 49 0.23 0.97 6.89
CA SER A 49 -1.07 1.30 6.31
C SER A 49 -0.90 2.04 5.00
N LEU A 50 -1.66 1.61 4.00
CA LEU A 50 -1.75 2.28 2.71
C LEU A 50 -3.19 2.64 2.40
N PHE A 51 -3.36 3.81 1.80
CA PHE A 51 -4.64 4.24 1.26
C PHE A 51 -4.48 4.82 -0.14
N ALA A 52 -5.36 4.44 -1.06
CA ALA A 52 -5.37 4.94 -2.41
C ALA A 52 -6.74 5.55 -2.75
N ILE A 53 -6.70 6.69 -3.44
CA ILE A 53 -7.84 7.26 -4.15
C ILE A 53 -7.56 7.05 -5.64
N LEU A 54 -8.35 6.17 -6.26
CA LEU A 54 -8.21 5.77 -7.65
C LEU A 54 -8.71 6.87 -8.61
N PRO A 55 -8.40 6.81 -9.92
CA PRO A 55 -8.68 7.89 -10.87
C PRO A 55 -10.14 8.36 -10.94
N ASP A 56 -11.11 7.51 -10.62
CA ASP A 56 -12.53 7.85 -10.61
C ASP A 56 -13.09 8.21 -9.21
N GLY A 57 -12.22 8.27 -8.19
CA GLY A 57 -12.58 8.52 -6.80
C GLY A 57 -12.88 7.27 -5.98
N THR A 58 -12.83 6.07 -6.57
CA THR A 58 -12.91 4.80 -5.83
C THR A 58 -11.77 4.71 -4.82
N THR A 59 -12.03 4.15 -3.63
CA THR A 59 -11.05 4.11 -2.55
C THR A 59 -10.61 2.69 -2.20
N LEU A 60 -9.30 2.51 -2.01
CA LEU A 60 -8.70 1.25 -1.57
C LEU A 60 -7.83 1.49 -0.35
N MET A 61 -8.03 0.70 0.70
CA MET A 61 -7.17 0.63 1.86
C MET A 61 -6.47 -0.72 1.87
N ILE A 62 -5.16 -0.73 2.10
CA ILE A 62 -4.37 -1.94 2.29
C ILE A 62 -3.74 -1.84 3.68
N ASP A 63 -4.20 -2.70 4.58
CA ASP A 63 -3.74 -2.78 5.97
C ASP A 63 -3.97 -1.51 6.82
N ALA A 64 -4.06 -1.70 8.14
CA ALA A 64 -3.94 -0.66 9.16
C ALA A 64 -3.42 -1.28 10.45
N GLY A 65 -2.10 -1.43 10.50
CA GLY A 65 -1.39 -2.01 11.62
C GLY A 65 -1.45 -1.19 12.90
N GLU A 66 -1.38 -1.91 14.01
CA GLU A 66 -1.13 -1.33 15.32
C GLU A 66 -0.38 -2.33 16.20
N ILE A 67 0.91 -2.10 16.39
CA ILE A 67 1.81 -2.92 17.19
C ILE A 67 2.16 -2.26 18.52
N ALA A 68 2.40 -3.08 19.53
CA ALA A 68 2.67 -2.63 20.88
C ALA A 68 3.99 -1.85 21.00
N PRO A 69 4.04 -0.80 21.83
CA PRO A 69 5.30 -0.12 22.11
C PRO A 69 6.34 -1.04 22.74
N SER A 70 7.57 -0.92 22.26
CA SER A 70 8.75 -1.46 22.91
C SER A 70 9.97 -0.57 22.60
N PRO A 71 11.11 -0.77 23.28
CA PRO A 71 12.36 -0.11 22.93
C PRO A 71 12.86 -0.42 21.50
N ARG A 72 12.25 -1.41 20.82
CA ARG A 72 12.58 -1.81 19.45
C ARG A 72 11.57 -1.33 18.42
N THR A 73 10.55 -0.57 18.80
CA THR A 73 9.55 -0.03 17.86
C THR A 73 9.68 1.47 17.72
N THR A 74 9.27 2.01 16.58
CA THR A 74 9.20 3.46 16.37
C THR A 74 8.20 4.14 17.30
N GLU A 75 8.41 5.44 17.51
CA GLU A 75 7.48 6.29 18.26
C GLU A 75 6.18 6.50 17.48
N PRO A 76 5.03 6.61 18.17
CA PRO A 76 3.75 6.84 17.53
C PRO A 76 3.72 8.20 16.84
N ARG A 77 2.95 8.30 15.77
CA ARG A 77 2.78 9.52 14.99
C ARG A 77 1.30 9.88 14.84
N PRO A 78 0.92 11.16 15.04
CA PRO A 78 1.75 12.28 15.53
C PRO A 78 2.31 12.12 16.94
N ASP A 79 1.54 11.48 17.83
CA ASP A 79 1.88 11.24 19.23
C ASP A 79 1.01 10.08 19.79
N GLU A 80 1.14 9.80 21.09
CA GLU A 80 0.40 8.74 21.78
C GLU A 80 -0.99 9.13 22.30
N SER A 81 -1.46 10.36 22.05
CA SER A 81 -2.76 10.83 22.55
C SER A 81 -3.93 10.02 21.99
N ARG A 82 -3.73 9.34 20.85
CA ARG A 82 -4.70 8.44 20.20
C ARG A 82 -4.05 7.12 19.79
N SER A 83 -4.90 6.12 19.54
CA SER A 83 -4.49 4.87 18.89
C SER A 83 -4.08 5.11 17.44
N ALA A 84 -3.34 4.16 16.88
CA ALA A 84 -2.94 4.22 15.47
C ALA A 84 -4.16 4.19 14.55
N GLY A 85 -5.17 3.36 14.88
CA GLY A 85 -6.41 3.27 14.12
C GLY A 85 -7.18 4.59 14.06
N GLU A 86 -7.26 5.34 15.17
CA GLU A 86 -7.86 6.68 15.15
C GLU A 86 -7.04 7.66 14.30
N TRP A 87 -5.71 7.69 14.44
CA TRP A 87 -4.88 8.58 13.64
C TRP A 87 -4.99 8.31 12.14
N ILE A 88 -4.98 7.04 11.74
CA ILE A 88 -5.22 6.63 10.36
C ILE A 88 -6.60 7.11 9.91
N ALA A 89 -7.67 6.83 10.65
CA ALA A 89 -9.02 7.26 10.27
C ALA A 89 -9.13 8.78 10.09
N ARG A 90 -8.49 9.57 10.95
CA ARG A 90 -8.48 11.04 10.84
C ARG A 90 -7.73 11.54 9.60
N TYR A 91 -6.58 10.93 9.29
CA TYR A 91 -5.86 11.17 8.05
C TYR A 91 -6.74 10.87 6.82
N LEU A 92 -7.39 9.71 6.79
CA LEU A 92 -8.28 9.30 5.69
C LEU A 92 -9.45 10.28 5.53
N GLN A 93 -10.10 10.69 6.62
CA GLN A 93 -11.17 11.69 6.58
C GLN A 93 -10.72 13.02 5.97
N GLN A 94 -9.48 13.44 6.23
CA GLN A 94 -8.89 14.62 5.59
C GLN A 94 -8.71 14.42 4.08
N MET A 95 -8.08 13.32 3.67
CA MET A 95 -7.75 13.07 2.27
C MET A 95 -8.99 12.80 1.41
N MET A 96 -10.03 12.21 2.00
CA MET A 96 -11.31 11.96 1.35
C MET A 96 -12.23 13.19 1.31
N ARG A 97 -11.86 14.36 1.85
CA ARG A 97 -12.69 15.59 1.80
C ARG A 97 -13.30 15.91 0.43
N PRO A 98 -12.59 15.81 -0.72
CA PRO A 98 -13.19 16.08 -2.03
C PRO A 98 -14.16 15.01 -2.52
N LEU A 99 -14.16 13.79 -1.94
CA LEU A 99 -15.00 12.69 -2.39
C LEU A 99 -16.46 12.85 -1.95
N PRO A 100 -17.45 12.47 -2.77
CA PRO A 100 -18.87 12.60 -2.42
C PRO A 100 -19.26 11.66 -1.28
N GLU A 101 -18.74 10.44 -1.27
CA GLU A 101 -19.01 9.46 -0.24
C GLU A 101 -17.82 9.37 0.74
N LYS A 102 -18.11 9.30 2.05
CA LYS A 102 -17.09 9.13 3.10
C LYS A 102 -17.03 7.67 3.55
N LYS A 103 -16.74 6.77 2.61
CA LYS A 103 -16.57 5.33 2.84
C LYS A 103 -15.26 4.87 2.22
N ILE A 104 -14.77 3.71 2.62
CA ILE A 104 -13.71 3.01 1.88
C ILE A 104 -14.37 1.91 1.05
N ASP A 105 -14.17 1.92 -0.26
CA ASP A 105 -14.80 0.95 -1.15
C ASP A 105 -14.19 -0.44 -0.99
N TYR A 106 -12.87 -0.51 -0.82
CA TYR A 106 -12.16 -1.76 -0.65
C TYR A 106 -11.20 -1.70 0.54
N LEU A 107 -11.30 -2.67 1.43
CA LEU A 107 -10.20 -3.06 2.32
C LEU A 107 -9.55 -4.34 1.76
N LEU A 108 -8.24 -4.33 1.61
CA LEU A 108 -7.41 -5.52 1.51
C LEU A 108 -6.61 -5.68 2.81
N LEU A 109 -6.81 -6.80 3.52
CA LEU A 109 -5.88 -7.23 4.56
C LEU A 109 -4.90 -8.23 3.95
N THR A 110 -3.62 -7.86 3.87
CA THR A 110 -2.61 -8.69 3.20
C THR A 110 -2.38 -9.99 3.95
N HIS A 111 -2.25 -9.92 5.28
CA HIS A 111 -2.04 -11.06 6.16
C HIS A 111 -2.33 -10.66 7.63
N PHE A 112 -2.32 -11.62 8.54
CA PHE A 112 -2.90 -11.47 9.88
C PHE A 112 -1.91 -11.07 10.98
N HIS A 113 -0.75 -10.49 10.66
CA HIS A 113 0.13 -9.94 11.69
C HIS A 113 -0.39 -8.60 12.25
N ALA A 114 -0.03 -8.30 13.51
CA ALA A 114 -0.53 -7.14 14.23
C ALA A 114 -0.12 -5.79 13.61
N ASP A 115 1.06 -5.71 13.01
CA ASP A 115 1.53 -4.53 12.29
C ASP A 115 0.84 -4.32 10.92
N HIS A 116 -0.12 -5.19 10.55
CA HIS A 116 -1.00 -5.04 9.40
C HIS A 116 -2.48 -5.00 9.79
N MET A 117 -2.88 -5.80 10.78
CA MET A 117 -4.27 -5.96 11.21
C MET A 117 -4.63 -5.15 12.47
N GLY A 118 -3.72 -5.06 13.42
CA GLY A 118 -3.91 -4.52 14.78
C GLY A 118 -3.74 -5.56 15.90
N ASP A 119 -3.38 -5.10 17.10
CA ASP A 119 -3.27 -5.89 18.34
C ASP A 119 -4.35 -5.48 19.36
N VAL A 120 -5.26 -6.39 19.67
CA VAL A 120 -6.39 -6.15 20.58
C VAL A 120 -5.96 -5.81 22.00
N LYS A 121 -4.72 -6.11 22.40
CA LYS A 121 -4.18 -5.71 23.71
C LYS A 121 -3.99 -4.19 23.81
N LEU A 122 -3.95 -3.49 22.69
CA LEU A 122 -3.82 -2.03 22.62
C LEU A 122 -5.18 -1.33 22.54
N ALA A 123 -6.27 -2.09 22.36
CA ALA A 123 -7.59 -1.53 22.26
C ALA A 123 -7.96 -0.78 23.54
N ARG A 124 -8.20 0.53 23.40
CA ARG A 124 -8.64 1.40 24.49
C ARG A 124 -10.13 1.29 24.73
N GLU A 125 -10.87 0.93 23.69
CA GLU A 125 -12.33 0.90 23.67
C GLU A 125 -12.85 -0.33 22.90
N ARG A 126 -14.09 -0.69 23.22
CA ARG A 126 -14.90 -1.62 22.44
C ARG A 126 -15.79 -0.83 21.49
N SER A 127 -16.07 -1.37 20.30
CA SER A 127 -17.05 -0.79 19.39
C SER A 127 -18.40 -0.60 20.10
N LYS A 128 -19.04 0.55 19.88
CA LYS A 128 -20.42 0.80 20.33
C LYS A 128 -21.46 0.17 19.39
N LYS A 129 -21.01 -0.40 18.26
CA LYS A 129 -21.86 -0.89 17.16
C LYS A 129 -21.89 -2.41 17.08
N GLY A 130 -20.78 -3.08 17.44
CA GLY A 130 -20.64 -4.53 17.35
C GLY A 130 -19.74 -5.14 18.43
N ASP A 131 -19.71 -6.47 18.47
CA ASP A 131 -18.94 -7.24 19.46
C ASP A 131 -17.46 -7.39 19.06
N TYR A 132 -16.73 -6.29 18.94
CA TYR A 132 -15.29 -6.28 18.66
C TYR A 132 -14.60 -5.09 19.33
N LEU A 133 -13.31 -5.27 19.59
CA LEU A 133 -12.40 -4.27 20.13
C LEU A 133 -11.84 -3.39 19.02
N LEU A 134 -11.58 -2.12 19.32
CA LEU A 134 -11.07 -1.13 18.39
C LEU A 134 -9.53 -1.10 18.45
N SER A 135 -8.88 -1.68 17.44
CA SER A 135 -7.44 -1.55 17.20
C SER A 135 -7.14 -1.73 15.71
N GLY A 136 -6.20 -0.96 15.17
CA GLY A 136 -5.80 -1.04 13.77
C GLY A 136 -7.00 -0.98 12.80
N ILE A 137 -7.15 -2.00 11.96
CA ILE A 137 -8.22 -2.11 10.96
C ILE A 137 -9.62 -2.03 11.58
N THR A 138 -9.85 -2.68 12.72
CA THR A 138 -11.20 -2.74 13.30
C THR A 138 -11.65 -1.36 13.79
N GLU A 139 -10.71 -0.53 14.24
CA GLU A 139 -10.99 0.85 14.60
C GLU A 139 -11.24 1.74 13.39
N VAL A 140 -10.41 1.60 12.34
CA VAL A 140 -10.62 2.35 11.10
C VAL A 140 -11.99 2.01 10.51
N GLY A 141 -12.35 0.73 10.45
CA GLY A 141 -13.62 0.26 9.92
C GLY A 141 -14.84 0.57 10.78
N ASP A 142 -14.66 0.78 12.10
CA ASP A 142 -15.72 1.32 12.95
C ASP A 142 -15.97 2.80 12.63
N ARG A 143 -14.90 3.58 12.38
CA ARG A 143 -15.00 5.03 12.12
C ARG A 143 -15.39 5.37 10.69
N ILE A 144 -14.92 4.59 9.72
CA ILE A 144 -15.15 4.77 8.28
C ILE A 144 -15.62 3.43 7.72
N PRO A 145 -16.87 3.33 7.21
CA PRO A 145 -17.43 2.05 6.77
C PRO A 145 -16.70 1.51 5.53
N PHE A 146 -16.59 0.19 5.47
CA PHE A 146 -16.03 -0.54 4.31
C PHE A 146 -17.16 -1.09 3.44
N ARG A 147 -17.08 -0.93 2.12
CA ARG A 147 -18.04 -1.57 1.20
C ARG A 147 -17.69 -3.03 0.94
N LYS A 148 -16.41 -3.33 0.70
CA LYS A 148 -15.90 -4.69 0.52
C LYS A 148 -14.63 -4.91 1.35
N ILE A 149 -14.53 -6.06 1.98
CA ILE A 149 -13.36 -6.55 2.71
C ILE A 149 -12.83 -7.78 1.98
N VAL A 150 -11.55 -7.79 1.66
CA VAL A 150 -10.87 -8.92 1.05
C VAL A 150 -9.71 -9.31 1.95
N ASP A 151 -9.65 -10.58 2.33
CA ASP A 151 -8.52 -11.15 3.06
C ASP A 151 -8.18 -12.54 2.54
N ARG A 152 -7.04 -13.10 2.95
CA ARG A 152 -6.55 -14.36 2.39
C ARG A 152 -7.34 -15.61 2.80
N ASN A 153 -8.26 -15.55 3.76
CA ASN A 153 -8.83 -16.76 4.40
C ASN A 153 -10.33 -16.69 4.78
N TRP A 154 -11.03 -15.61 4.43
CA TRP A 154 -12.47 -15.55 4.59
C TRP A 154 -13.15 -16.71 3.83
N PRO A 155 -14.22 -17.34 4.37
CA PRO A 155 -14.81 -17.14 5.69
C PRO A 155 -14.28 -18.10 6.75
N HIS A 156 -13.37 -19.01 6.40
CA HIS A 156 -13.06 -20.20 7.21
C HIS A 156 -11.94 -19.99 8.22
N TYR A 157 -10.92 -19.18 7.88
CA TYR A 157 -9.78 -18.89 8.75
C TYR A 157 -9.10 -20.15 9.31
N ASN A 158 -8.92 -21.15 8.43
CA ASN A 158 -8.45 -22.48 8.80
C ASN A 158 -7.26 -22.97 7.96
N TRP A 159 -6.55 -22.05 7.30
CA TRP A 159 -5.42 -22.38 6.42
C TRP A 159 -4.19 -21.48 6.69
N PRO A 160 -2.95 -22.02 6.74
CA PRO A 160 -2.59 -23.44 6.54
C PRO A 160 -2.94 -24.32 7.74
N HIS A 161 -3.28 -23.71 8.87
CA HIS A 161 -3.79 -24.34 10.08
C HIS A 161 -4.95 -23.51 10.66
N GLN A 162 -5.57 -23.98 11.74
CA GLN A 162 -6.67 -23.25 12.39
C GLN A 162 -6.20 -21.92 12.99
N LEU A 163 -6.67 -20.78 12.45
CA LEU A 163 -6.22 -19.44 12.87
C LEU A 163 -7.05 -18.85 14.03
N THR A 164 -8.14 -19.50 14.42
CA THR A 164 -9.10 -18.96 15.41
C THR A 164 -8.64 -19.08 16.87
N GLY A 165 -7.43 -19.58 17.12
CA GLY A 165 -6.87 -19.73 18.46
C GLY A 165 -6.37 -18.42 19.08
N ASP A 166 -6.00 -17.45 18.25
CA ASP A 166 -5.45 -16.17 18.68
C ASP A 166 -6.54 -15.09 18.92
N GLN A 167 -6.33 -14.22 19.91
CA GLN A 167 -7.29 -13.19 20.30
C GLN A 167 -7.47 -12.10 19.25
N ASN A 168 -6.41 -11.74 18.51
CA ASN A 168 -6.48 -10.78 17.41
C ASN A 168 -7.34 -11.34 16.28
N MET A 169 -7.10 -12.60 15.90
CA MET A 169 -7.91 -13.28 14.89
C MET A 169 -9.39 -13.40 15.31
N GLN A 170 -9.67 -13.80 16.55
CA GLN A 170 -11.05 -13.86 17.03
C GLN A 170 -11.75 -12.50 16.96
N ASN A 171 -11.04 -11.42 17.26
CA ASN A 171 -11.58 -10.07 17.16
C ASN A 171 -11.84 -9.63 15.72
N TYR A 172 -10.86 -9.85 14.84
CA TYR A 172 -11.00 -9.56 13.42
C TYR A 172 -12.17 -10.33 12.79
N ILE A 173 -12.33 -11.62 13.11
CA ILE A 173 -13.46 -12.42 12.61
C ILE A 173 -14.80 -11.86 13.09
N ARG A 174 -14.92 -11.44 14.36
CA ARG A 174 -16.14 -10.78 14.86
C ARG A 174 -16.40 -9.46 14.13
N PHE A 175 -15.36 -8.68 13.87
CA PHE A 175 -15.43 -7.45 13.10
C PHE A 175 -15.93 -7.69 11.67
N VAL A 176 -15.31 -8.60 10.89
CA VAL A 176 -15.72 -8.87 9.50
C VAL A 176 -17.14 -9.42 9.45
N LYS A 177 -17.52 -10.34 10.34
CA LYS A 177 -18.90 -10.84 10.44
C LYS A 177 -19.90 -9.73 10.74
N TRP A 178 -19.54 -8.78 11.61
CA TRP A 178 -20.37 -7.63 11.90
C TRP A 178 -20.51 -6.72 10.67
N GLN A 179 -19.42 -6.41 9.97
CA GLN A 179 -19.45 -5.61 8.73
C GLN A 179 -20.36 -6.26 7.67
N VAL A 180 -20.24 -7.57 7.47
CA VAL A 180 -21.09 -8.32 6.51
C VAL A 180 -22.55 -8.28 6.90
N THR A 181 -22.87 -8.47 8.19
CA THR A 181 -24.25 -8.36 8.70
C THR A 181 -24.83 -6.95 8.50
N ASN A 182 -23.97 -5.93 8.37
CA ASN A 182 -24.35 -4.53 8.17
C ASN A 182 -24.13 -4.04 6.73
N GLY A 183 -24.06 -4.97 5.76
CA GLY A 183 -24.14 -4.65 4.33
C GLY A 183 -22.81 -4.57 3.59
N ALA A 184 -21.67 -4.79 4.26
CA ALA A 184 -20.40 -4.98 3.57
C ALA A 184 -20.37 -6.36 2.86
N VAL A 185 -19.57 -6.47 1.81
CA VAL A 185 -19.22 -7.74 1.18
C VAL A 185 -17.89 -8.21 1.76
N ALA A 186 -17.74 -9.50 2.05
CA ALA A 186 -16.45 -10.09 2.37
C ALA A 186 -16.12 -11.23 1.41
N GLU A 187 -14.90 -11.23 0.88
CA GLU A 187 -14.41 -12.19 -0.12
C GLU A 187 -13.04 -12.75 0.32
N GLN A 188 -12.77 -14.00 -0.05
CA GLN A 188 -11.41 -14.51 -0.03
C GLN A 188 -10.62 -13.87 -1.18
N PHE A 189 -9.34 -13.59 -0.97
CA PHE A 189 -8.44 -13.12 -2.02
C PHE A 189 -8.26 -14.20 -3.11
N GLU A 190 -8.59 -13.84 -4.35
CA GLU A 190 -8.54 -14.69 -5.52
C GLU A 190 -7.31 -14.35 -6.36
N VAL A 191 -6.23 -15.11 -6.19
CA VAL A 191 -5.01 -14.95 -6.98
C VAL A 191 -5.32 -15.11 -8.47
N GLY A 192 -4.82 -14.16 -9.27
CA GLY A 192 -5.03 -14.03 -10.71
C GLY A 192 -6.17 -13.10 -11.11
N SER A 193 -7.11 -12.79 -10.20
CA SER A 193 -8.27 -11.96 -10.51
C SER A 193 -7.91 -10.48 -10.70
N ASP A 194 -8.61 -9.82 -11.62
CA ASP A 194 -8.69 -8.36 -11.82
C ASP A 194 -10.07 -7.78 -11.44
N ARG A 195 -10.94 -8.60 -10.85
CA ARG A 195 -12.36 -8.26 -10.62
C ARG A 195 -12.70 -7.94 -9.18
N GLN A 196 -11.79 -8.20 -8.23
CA GLN A 196 -12.07 -7.94 -6.82
C GLN A 196 -11.98 -6.46 -6.47
N PHE A 197 -11.11 -5.72 -7.16
CA PHE A 197 -10.83 -4.29 -6.95
C PHE A 197 -10.97 -3.53 -8.28
N THR A 198 -12.19 -3.07 -8.59
CA THR A 198 -12.51 -2.36 -9.84
C THR A 198 -12.86 -0.91 -9.57
N LEU A 199 -12.79 -0.06 -10.59
CA LEU A 199 -13.35 1.29 -10.50
C LEU A 199 -14.89 1.21 -10.38
N LEU A 200 -15.49 1.99 -9.49
CA LEU A 200 -16.91 1.89 -9.13
C LEU A 200 -17.79 3.03 -9.65
N TYR A 201 -17.21 4.16 -10.06
CA TYR A 201 -17.95 5.38 -10.33
C TYR A 201 -17.95 5.77 -11.81
N ARG A 202 -16.77 5.92 -12.42
CA ARG A 202 -16.59 6.36 -13.82
C ARG A 202 -15.55 5.51 -14.54
N ALA A 203 -15.64 4.20 -14.36
CA ALA A 203 -14.69 3.22 -14.87
C ALA A 203 -14.47 3.34 -16.38
N GLU A 204 -15.51 3.70 -17.13
CA GLU A 204 -15.49 3.86 -18.58
C GLU A 204 -14.51 4.95 -19.06
N GLN A 205 -14.13 5.89 -18.19
CA GLN A 205 -13.14 6.93 -18.51
C GLN A 205 -11.70 6.44 -18.36
N TYR A 206 -11.49 5.28 -17.74
CA TYR A 206 -10.18 4.72 -17.43
C TYR A 206 -10.08 3.25 -17.91
N PRO A 207 -10.29 2.97 -19.21
CA PRO A 207 -10.38 1.59 -19.72
C PRO A 207 -9.09 0.77 -19.59
N GLY A 208 -7.95 1.40 -19.30
CA GLY A 208 -6.67 0.74 -19.04
C GLY A 208 -6.28 0.65 -17.56
N PHE A 209 -7.16 1.06 -16.64
CA PHE A 209 -6.91 0.90 -15.22
C PHE A 209 -7.15 -0.56 -14.80
N GLU A 210 -6.23 -1.14 -14.04
CA GLU A 210 -6.32 -2.51 -13.54
C GLU A 210 -5.72 -2.63 -12.13
N ILE A 211 -6.36 -3.40 -11.26
CA ILE A 211 -5.71 -3.96 -10.08
C ILE A 211 -5.70 -5.49 -10.22
N ARG A 212 -4.50 -6.06 -10.35
CA ARG A 212 -4.29 -7.51 -10.51
C ARG A 212 -3.83 -8.13 -9.20
N ASN A 213 -4.49 -9.23 -8.81
CA ASN A 213 -4.10 -10.06 -7.69
C ASN A 213 -2.94 -10.98 -8.08
N ILE A 214 -1.76 -10.76 -7.50
CA ILE A 214 -0.51 -11.43 -7.90
C ILE A 214 -0.25 -12.71 -7.11
N ALA A 215 -0.34 -12.68 -5.78
CA ALA A 215 -0.03 -13.83 -4.95
C ALA A 215 -0.81 -13.81 -3.64
N ALA A 216 -1.06 -14.99 -3.05
CA ALA A 216 -1.55 -15.19 -1.67
C ALA A 216 -1.54 -16.69 -1.34
N ASN A 217 -1.32 -17.06 -0.07
CA ASN A 217 -1.33 -18.46 0.39
C ASN A 217 -0.49 -19.41 -0.50
N GLY A 218 0.69 -18.96 -0.96
CA GLY A 218 1.58 -19.72 -1.84
C GLY A 218 1.13 -19.85 -3.30
N TRP A 219 -0.09 -19.42 -3.63
CA TRP A 219 -0.53 -19.29 -5.01
C TRP A 219 0.05 -18.02 -5.62
N VAL A 220 0.53 -18.12 -6.86
CA VAL A 220 1.01 -17.00 -7.66
C VAL A 220 0.37 -17.04 -9.04
N TRP A 221 -0.08 -15.89 -9.53
CA TRP A 221 -0.60 -15.70 -10.87
C TRP A 221 0.45 -16.11 -11.92
N THR A 222 0.02 -16.56 -13.10
CA THR A 222 0.93 -17.03 -14.16
C THR A 222 1.20 -16.01 -15.26
N GLY A 223 0.55 -14.85 -15.21
CA GLY A 223 0.59 -13.86 -16.29
C GLY A 223 -0.47 -14.06 -17.39
N VAL A 224 -1.27 -15.14 -17.33
CA VAL A 224 -2.23 -15.50 -18.38
C VAL A 224 -3.62 -15.73 -17.82
N GLY A 225 -4.58 -14.89 -18.20
CA GLY A 225 -5.96 -14.95 -17.70
C GLY A 225 -5.97 -14.93 -16.17
N ASP A 226 -6.76 -15.80 -15.55
CA ASP A 226 -6.82 -15.97 -14.10
C ASP A 226 -5.99 -17.18 -13.61
N ASN A 227 -5.13 -17.76 -14.47
CA ASN A 227 -4.39 -18.96 -14.14
C ASN A 227 -3.36 -18.70 -13.05
N ARG A 228 -3.24 -19.64 -12.11
CA ARG A 228 -2.34 -19.58 -10.96
C ARG A 228 -1.62 -20.91 -10.73
N HIS A 229 -0.45 -20.85 -10.10
CA HIS A 229 0.33 -22.01 -9.68
C HIS A 229 0.58 -21.94 -8.18
N ASN A 230 0.57 -23.08 -7.49
CA ASN A 230 0.86 -23.16 -6.07
C ASN A 230 2.34 -23.50 -5.87
N LEU A 231 3.01 -22.72 -5.04
CA LEU A 231 4.37 -22.98 -4.62
C LEU A 231 4.42 -23.97 -3.46
N PHE A 232 3.44 -23.89 -2.56
CA PHE A 232 3.43 -24.71 -1.36
C PHE A 232 3.21 -26.19 -1.68
N PRO A 233 4.03 -27.09 -1.11
CA PRO A 233 3.76 -28.51 -1.19
C PRO A 233 2.48 -28.83 -0.39
N PRO A 234 1.89 -30.02 -0.58
CA PRO A 234 0.80 -30.48 0.26
C PRO A 234 1.15 -30.36 1.76
N MET A 235 0.28 -29.74 2.56
CA MET A 235 0.56 -29.44 3.98
C MET A 235 0.76 -30.70 4.83
N ASP A 236 0.21 -31.83 4.40
CA ASP A 236 0.38 -33.16 5.02
C ASP A 236 1.77 -33.78 4.76
N LEU A 237 2.58 -33.17 3.89
CA LEU A 237 3.96 -33.56 3.61
C LEU A 237 5.00 -32.66 4.29
N ILE A 238 4.56 -31.66 5.06
CA ILE A 238 5.42 -30.74 5.79
C ILE A 238 5.21 -30.96 7.28
N ASP A 239 6.30 -31.00 8.05
CA ASP A 239 6.20 -31.01 9.50
C ASP A 239 5.47 -29.76 10.01
N HIS A 240 4.70 -29.89 11.09
CA HIS A 240 3.87 -28.80 11.62
C HIS A 240 4.68 -27.50 11.86
N ASP A 241 5.90 -27.63 12.37
CA ASP A 241 6.78 -26.50 12.68
C ASP A 241 7.43 -25.88 11.43
N GLU A 242 7.28 -26.53 10.27
CA GLU A 242 7.75 -26.05 8.97
C GLU A 242 6.61 -25.55 8.07
N LEU A 243 5.37 -25.52 8.55
CA LEU A 243 4.23 -24.96 7.82
C LEU A 243 4.51 -23.50 7.39
N PRO A 244 3.90 -23.04 6.29
CA PRO A 244 4.09 -21.66 5.83
C PRO A 244 3.74 -20.65 6.92
N GLY A 245 4.67 -19.73 7.17
CA GLY A 245 4.45 -18.59 8.05
C GLY A 245 3.47 -17.58 7.45
N GLU A 246 2.94 -16.70 8.29
CA GLU A 246 1.92 -15.73 7.87
C GLU A 246 2.42 -14.78 6.77
N ASN A 247 3.69 -14.36 6.83
CA ASN A 247 4.34 -13.54 5.79
C ASN A 247 4.38 -14.23 4.41
N GLN A 248 4.60 -15.55 4.37
CA GLN A 248 4.56 -16.31 3.11
C GLN A 248 3.14 -16.40 2.53
N CYS A 249 2.13 -16.10 3.34
CA CYS A 249 0.73 -16.13 2.95
C CYS A 249 0.20 -14.76 2.49
N SER A 250 1.01 -13.69 2.57
CA SER A 250 0.61 -12.33 2.24
C SER A 250 -0.01 -12.20 0.85
N ALA A 251 -1.09 -11.44 0.78
CA ALA A 251 -1.72 -11.04 -0.48
C ALA A 251 -0.91 -9.92 -1.15
N ALA A 252 -0.58 -10.11 -2.43
CA ALA A 252 0.16 -9.17 -3.25
C ALA A 252 -0.67 -8.70 -4.43
N ILE A 253 -0.59 -7.40 -4.78
CA ILE A 253 -1.29 -6.80 -5.92
C ILE A 253 -0.37 -5.95 -6.79
N ARG A 254 -0.75 -5.77 -8.05
CA ARG A 254 -0.24 -4.71 -8.94
C ARG A 254 -1.38 -3.76 -9.30
N ILE A 255 -1.14 -2.45 -9.19
CA ILE A 255 -2.04 -1.39 -9.69
C ILE A 255 -1.42 -0.82 -10.97
N SER A 256 -2.19 -0.79 -12.05
CA SER A 256 -1.76 -0.30 -13.37
C SER A 256 -2.67 0.85 -13.80
N TYR A 257 -2.10 2.00 -14.16
CA TYR A 257 -2.82 3.17 -14.65
C TYR A 257 -2.02 3.88 -15.74
N GLY A 258 -2.42 3.73 -17.00
CA GLY A 258 -1.63 4.23 -18.13
C GLY A 258 -0.29 3.51 -18.20
N LYS A 259 0.83 4.26 -18.12
CA LYS A 259 2.19 3.68 -17.99
C LYS A 259 2.64 3.49 -16.55
N PHE A 260 1.86 3.96 -15.59
CA PHE A 260 2.22 3.85 -14.19
C PHE A 260 1.85 2.46 -13.66
N ASP A 261 2.83 1.76 -13.11
CA ASP A 261 2.65 0.50 -12.40
C ASP A 261 3.13 0.62 -10.96
N TYR A 262 2.37 0.07 -10.02
CA TYR A 262 2.68 0.02 -8.61
C TYR A 262 2.56 -1.41 -8.06
N PHE A 263 3.54 -1.87 -7.29
CA PHE A 263 3.51 -3.17 -6.63
C PHE A 263 3.40 -3.04 -5.10
N HIS A 264 2.51 -3.83 -4.50
CA HIS A 264 2.42 -4.03 -3.05
C HIS A 264 2.36 -5.51 -2.73
N GLY A 265 3.41 -6.04 -2.09
CA GLY A 265 3.49 -7.45 -1.71
C GLY A 265 3.09 -7.75 -0.26
N GLY A 266 2.69 -6.76 0.53
CA GLY A 266 2.61 -6.94 1.98
C GLY A 266 3.97 -7.43 2.48
N ASP A 267 3.99 -8.59 3.14
CA ASP A 267 5.20 -9.16 3.72
C ASP A 267 5.63 -10.45 3.03
N ILE A 268 5.34 -10.62 1.73
CA ILE A 268 5.91 -11.73 0.96
C ILE A 268 7.45 -11.77 1.11
N VAL A 269 7.99 -12.99 1.18
CA VAL A 269 9.40 -13.22 1.53
C VAL A 269 10.17 -13.91 0.40
N ASN A 270 11.48 -13.67 0.40
CA ASN A 270 12.51 -14.47 -0.24
C ASN A 270 13.20 -15.33 0.82
N ALA A 271 12.51 -16.38 1.24
CA ALA A 271 13.04 -17.35 2.19
C ALA A 271 13.49 -18.64 1.48
N GLY A 272 14.55 -19.26 2.00
CA GLY A 272 15.13 -20.48 1.41
C GLY A 272 15.98 -20.21 0.17
N ALA A 273 16.25 -21.25 -0.61
CA ALA A 273 16.94 -21.11 -1.89
C ALA A 273 15.97 -20.52 -2.94
N THR A 274 16.50 -19.77 -3.90
CA THR A 274 15.70 -19.27 -5.04
C THR A 274 14.99 -20.42 -5.75
N GLY A 275 13.67 -20.26 -5.96
CA GLY A 275 12.83 -21.31 -6.55
C GLY A 275 12.40 -22.41 -5.58
N SER A 276 12.78 -22.31 -4.30
CA SER A 276 12.13 -23.10 -3.26
C SER A 276 10.69 -22.60 -3.04
N TRP A 277 9.82 -23.47 -2.53
CA TRP A 277 8.44 -23.08 -2.20
C TRP A 277 8.35 -21.95 -1.18
N ARG A 278 9.43 -21.71 -0.42
CA ARG A 278 9.51 -20.67 0.60
C ARG A 278 9.78 -19.28 0.03
N ASP A 279 10.22 -19.20 -1.24
CA ASP A 279 10.49 -17.95 -1.97
C ASP A 279 9.24 -17.55 -2.78
N ILE A 280 8.48 -16.60 -2.25
CA ILE A 280 7.27 -16.05 -2.87
C ILE A 280 7.63 -14.82 -3.72
N GLU A 281 8.60 -14.03 -3.27
CA GLU A 281 9.02 -12.81 -3.95
C GLU A 281 9.46 -13.07 -5.39
N THR A 282 10.33 -14.05 -5.63
CA THR A 282 10.87 -14.30 -6.98
C THR A 282 9.77 -14.58 -8.02
N PRO A 283 8.89 -15.59 -7.84
CA PRO A 283 7.84 -15.86 -8.82
C PRO A 283 6.83 -14.71 -8.93
N ALA A 284 6.49 -14.03 -7.82
CA ALA A 284 5.62 -12.84 -7.87
C ALA A 284 6.24 -11.73 -8.72
N GLY A 285 7.53 -11.43 -8.52
CA GLY A 285 8.25 -10.43 -9.29
C GLY A 285 8.31 -10.74 -10.78
N TRP A 286 8.55 -12.00 -11.15
CA TRP A 286 8.60 -12.42 -12.56
C TRP A 286 7.29 -12.16 -13.29
N VAL A 287 6.14 -12.42 -12.66
CA VAL A 287 4.84 -12.22 -13.29
C VAL A 287 4.32 -10.78 -13.18
N THR A 288 4.75 -10.04 -12.16
CA THR A 288 4.49 -8.59 -12.07
C THR A 288 5.24 -7.83 -13.16
N GLY A 289 6.50 -8.18 -13.40
CA GLY A 289 7.37 -7.43 -14.30
C GLY A 289 7.73 -6.04 -13.75
N PRO A 290 8.24 -5.14 -14.59
CA PRO A 290 8.71 -3.82 -14.18
C PRO A 290 7.57 -2.96 -13.62
N VAL A 291 7.86 -2.19 -12.57
CA VAL A 291 6.91 -1.22 -11.98
C VAL A 291 7.57 0.12 -11.73
N GLU A 292 6.80 1.20 -11.66
CA GLU A 292 7.35 2.53 -11.38
C GLU A 292 7.66 2.69 -9.90
N VAL A 293 6.77 2.16 -9.06
CA VAL A 293 6.89 2.26 -7.61
C VAL A 293 6.64 0.91 -6.96
N CYS A 294 7.51 0.52 -6.02
CA CYS A 294 7.37 -0.71 -5.24
C CYS A 294 7.32 -0.38 -3.75
N LYS A 295 6.30 -0.87 -3.04
CA LYS A 295 6.39 -1.01 -1.59
C LYS A 295 7.45 -2.05 -1.28
N ALA A 296 8.40 -1.74 -0.41
CA ALA A 296 9.40 -2.71 0.01
C ALA A 296 8.72 -3.82 0.82
N ASN A 297 8.77 -5.06 0.34
CA ASN A 297 8.14 -6.19 1.02
C ASN A 297 8.74 -6.37 2.42
N HIS A 298 7.91 -6.80 3.37
CA HIS A 298 8.29 -7.11 4.74
C HIS A 298 9.14 -6.01 5.37
N HIS A 299 8.77 -4.75 5.15
CA HIS A 299 9.46 -3.57 5.71
C HIS A 299 10.95 -3.47 5.33
N ALA A 300 11.37 -4.15 4.24
CA ALA A 300 12.77 -4.40 3.91
C ALA A 300 13.55 -5.15 5.02
N SER A 301 12.90 -6.13 5.65
CA SER A 301 13.50 -7.10 6.56
C SER A 301 14.46 -8.04 5.83
N HIS A 302 15.31 -8.72 6.60
CA HIS A 302 16.42 -9.57 6.15
C HIS A 302 16.08 -10.63 5.08
N ASP A 303 14.84 -11.08 5.03
CA ASP A 303 14.28 -12.10 4.16
C ASP A 303 13.45 -11.52 2.99
N ALA A 304 13.60 -10.24 2.68
CA ALA A 304 12.85 -9.57 1.62
C ALA A 304 13.73 -8.79 0.65
N MET A 305 13.07 -8.24 -0.38
CA MET A 305 13.64 -7.53 -1.52
C MET A 305 14.80 -8.30 -2.14
N GLY A 306 14.58 -9.58 -2.42
CA GLY A 306 15.58 -10.47 -3.02
C GLY A 306 16.07 -9.99 -4.38
N GLU A 307 17.29 -10.37 -4.75
CA GLU A 307 17.90 -9.96 -6.01
C GLU A 307 17.08 -10.38 -7.25
N PRO A 308 16.53 -11.61 -7.36
CA PRO A 308 15.69 -11.98 -8.50
C PRO A 308 14.42 -11.13 -8.61
N PHE A 309 13.79 -10.81 -7.48
CA PHE A 309 12.61 -9.94 -7.42
C PHE A 309 12.94 -8.52 -7.87
N LEU A 310 13.99 -7.91 -7.31
CA LEU A 310 14.45 -6.57 -7.69
C LEU A 310 14.81 -6.49 -9.18
N LYS A 311 15.45 -7.53 -9.74
CA LYS A 311 15.74 -7.64 -11.17
C LYS A 311 14.51 -7.70 -12.05
N ALA A 312 13.43 -8.28 -11.56
CA ALA A 312 12.17 -8.38 -12.29
C ALA A 312 11.41 -7.04 -12.26
N VAL A 313 11.25 -6.46 -11.07
CA VAL A 313 10.38 -5.29 -10.83
C VAL A 313 11.06 -3.95 -11.09
N ARG A 314 12.39 -3.87 -10.96
CA ARG A 314 13.24 -2.73 -11.38
C ARG A 314 12.67 -1.33 -11.04
N PRO A 315 12.22 -1.07 -9.81
CA PRO A 315 11.41 0.11 -9.51
C PRO A 315 12.21 1.42 -9.61
N ARG A 316 11.58 2.50 -10.11
CA ARG A 316 12.18 3.85 -10.05
C ARG A 316 12.12 4.43 -8.64
N VAL A 317 11.09 4.07 -7.88
CA VAL A 317 10.89 4.48 -6.49
C VAL A 317 10.60 3.27 -5.61
N ILE A 318 11.25 3.18 -4.46
CA ILE A 318 10.96 2.19 -3.42
C ILE A 318 10.50 2.92 -2.15
N VAL A 319 9.37 2.49 -1.60
CA VAL A 319 8.81 3.04 -0.36
C VAL A 319 8.86 1.99 0.75
N MET A 320 9.52 2.31 1.85
CA MET A 320 9.60 1.47 3.06
C MET A 320 8.64 1.99 4.14
N GLN A 321 8.04 1.07 4.90
CA GLN A 321 7.17 1.39 6.04
C GLN A 321 7.65 0.78 7.36
N PRO A 322 8.91 1.02 7.78
CA PRO A 322 9.48 0.35 8.93
C PRO A 322 8.88 0.89 10.24
N TRP A 323 8.62 -0.03 11.15
CA TRP A 323 8.15 0.24 12.51
C TRP A 323 9.06 -0.36 13.58
N SER A 324 10.12 -1.11 13.19
CA SER A 324 11.03 -1.83 14.08
C SER A 324 12.49 -1.38 13.91
N ALA A 325 13.30 -1.54 14.96
CA ALA A 325 14.75 -1.32 14.94
C ALA A 325 15.49 -2.21 13.94
N SER A 326 14.92 -3.39 13.62
CA SER A 326 15.44 -4.31 12.61
C SER A 326 15.14 -3.89 11.17
N HIS A 327 14.31 -2.86 10.97
CA HIS A 327 13.84 -2.45 9.65
C HIS A 327 14.43 -1.08 9.25
N PRO A 328 15.01 -0.94 8.04
CA PRO A 328 15.37 -2.03 7.12
C PRO A 328 16.60 -2.81 7.63
N ASP A 329 16.78 -4.03 7.13
CA ASP A 329 18.06 -4.73 7.29
C ASP A 329 19.15 -4.05 6.43
N HIS A 330 20.37 -4.04 6.96
CA HIS A 330 21.52 -3.41 6.31
C HIS A 330 21.85 -3.97 4.92
N ARG A 331 21.79 -5.30 4.73
CA ARG A 331 22.11 -5.94 3.44
C ARG A 331 21.01 -5.69 2.44
N VAL A 332 19.78 -5.68 2.92
CA VAL A 332 18.60 -5.43 2.10
C VAL A 332 18.59 -3.99 1.60
N LEU A 333 18.91 -3.02 2.46
CA LEU A 333 19.07 -1.62 2.04
C LEU A 333 20.19 -1.45 1.00
N GLN A 334 21.36 -2.08 1.23
CA GLN A 334 22.45 -2.07 0.27
C GLN A 334 22.04 -2.66 -1.08
N ARG A 335 21.35 -3.80 -1.08
CA ARG A 335 20.88 -4.48 -2.29
C ARG A 335 19.88 -3.62 -3.07
N MET A 336 18.95 -2.95 -2.40
CA MET A 336 18.00 -2.04 -3.05
C MET A 336 18.69 -0.84 -3.71
N MET A 337 19.84 -0.42 -3.21
CA MET A 337 20.64 0.70 -3.75
C MET A 337 21.63 0.28 -4.83
N ASP A 338 21.96 -1.01 -4.93
CA ASP A 338 23.03 -1.52 -5.77
C ASP A 338 22.62 -1.56 -7.26
N GLN A 339 23.30 -0.75 -8.08
CA GLN A 339 23.03 -0.68 -9.52
C GLN A 339 23.50 -1.93 -10.29
N SER A 340 24.29 -2.80 -9.67
CA SER A 340 24.63 -4.10 -10.24
C SER A 340 23.47 -5.09 -10.17
N VAL A 341 22.51 -4.87 -9.25
CA VAL A 341 21.27 -5.66 -9.18
C VAL A 341 20.38 -5.34 -10.38
N TYR A 342 20.13 -4.06 -10.66
CA TYR A 342 19.58 -3.59 -11.94
C TYR A 342 20.10 -2.18 -12.27
N PRO A 343 20.34 -1.83 -13.55
CA PRO A 343 21.08 -0.61 -13.91
C PRO A 343 20.30 0.70 -13.70
N GLY A 344 18.99 0.72 -13.94
CA GLY A 344 18.18 1.96 -13.99
C GLY A 344 18.04 2.67 -12.64
N GLU A 345 17.93 4.01 -12.63
CA GLU A 345 17.87 4.83 -11.42
C GLU A 345 16.84 4.36 -10.38
N ARG A 346 17.11 4.62 -9.10
CA ARG A 346 16.20 4.31 -7.99
C ARG A 346 16.28 5.34 -6.87
N ASP A 347 15.13 5.73 -6.36
CA ASP A 347 15.00 6.61 -5.19
C ASP A 347 14.32 5.83 -4.07
N ILE A 348 14.82 5.96 -2.84
CA ILE A 348 14.27 5.25 -1.68
C ILE A 348 13.72 6.26 -0.68
N PHE A 349 12.51 5.99 -0.22
CA PHE A 349 11.80 6.77 0.78
C PHE A 349 11.38 5.86 1.94
N SER A 350 11.31 6.41 3.14
CA SER A 350 10.81 5.69 4.31
C SER A 350 9.85 6.55 5.11
N THR A 351 8.74 5.95 5.54
CA THR A 351 7.74 6.65 6.37
C THR A 351 8.29 6.99 7.74
N ASN A 352 9.18 6.16 8.27
CA ASN A 352 9.85 6.35 9.56
C ASN A 352 11.23 5.68 9.57
N LEU A 353 12.06 5.97 10.55
CA LEU A 353 13.26 5.19 10.90
C LEU A 353 13.62 5.52 12.35
N MET A 354 13.94 4.50 13.16
CA MET A 354 14.48 4.72 14.51
C MET A 354 15.87 5.37 14.44
N GLU A 355 16.21 6.22 15.40
CA GLU A 355 17.53 6.85 15.48
C GLU A 355 18.67 5.81 15.60
N ALA A 356 18.44 4.71 16.32
CA ALA A 356 19.37 3.59 16.40
C ALA A 356 19.64 2.98 15.01
N THR A 357 18.59 2.76 14.22
CA THR A 357 18.71 2.23 12.85
C THR A 357 19.46 3.21 11.93
N LYS A 358 19.16 4.51 12.01
CA LYS A 358 19.90 5.55 11.26
C LYS A 358 21.38 5.53 11.61
N THR A 359 21.71 5.41 12.90
CA THR A 359 23.09 5.36 13.39
C THR A 359 23.83 4.12 12.85
N VAL A 360 23.19 2.96 12.88
CA VAL A 360 23.79 1.70 12.41
C VAL A 360 23.99 1.68 10.89
N LEU A 361 23.01 2.17 10.13
CA LEU A 361 23.05 2.10 8.68
C LEU A 361 23.82 3.26 8.02
N GLY A 362 23.99 4.38 8.75
CA GLY A 362 24.81 5.52 8.35
C GLY A 362 24.54 5.96 6.91
N ARG A 363 25.59 5.94 6.08
CA ARG A 363 25.58 6.40 4.67
C ARG A 363 24.48 5.80 3.80
N GLY A 364 24.05 4.57 4.10
CA GLY A 364 22.92 3.96 3.39
C GLY A 364 21.67 4.82 3.58
N THR A 365 21.29 5.09 4.82
CA THR A 365 20.15 5.96 5.10
C THR A 365 20.37 7.37 4.59
N GLU A 366 21.59 7.92 4.68
CA GLU A 366 21.94 9.26 4.16
C GLU A 366 21.65 9.45 2.66
N SER A 367 21.66 8.36 1.89
CA SER A 367 21.38 8.37 0.45
C SER A 367 19.88 8.34 0.10
N MET A 368 19.00 8.07 1.08
CA MET A 368 17.55 8.09 0.90
C MET A 368 17.02 9.51 0.71
N LYS A 369 15.96 9.66 -0.10
CA LYS A 369 15.31 10.94 -0.40
C LYS A 369 14.45 11.46 0.77
N SER A 370 13.89 10.55 1.57
CA SER A 370 13.22 10.87 2.83
C SER A 370 13.33 9.71 3.82
N ARG A 371 13.34 10.05 5.11
CA ARG A 371 13.45 9.11 6.24
C ARG A 371 12.29 9.22 7.22
N GLN A 372 11.36 10.16 6.99
CA GLN A 372 10.20 10.36 7.85
C GLN A 372 9.11 11.18 7.14
N GLY A 373 7.85 10.77 7.34
CA GLY A 373 6.64 11.48 6.92
C GLY A 373 5.60 10.53 6.35
N HIS A 374 4.38 11.00 6.14
CA HIS A 374 3.48 10.30 5.22
C HIS A 374 4.03 10.47 3.80
N ILE A 375 4.02 9.42 2.99
CA ILE A 375 4.53 9.46 1.63
C ILE A 375 3.35 9.34 0.68
N VAL A 376 3.16 10.33 -0.18
CA VAL A 376 2.08 10.31 -1.17
C VAL A 376 2.66 10.28 -2.57
N ILE A 377 2.30 9.28 -3.34
CA ILE A 377 2.57 9.19 -4.78
C ILE A 377 1.32 9.70 -5.49
N ARG A 378 1.44 10.85 -6.17
CA ARG A 378 0.37 11.35 -7.04
C ARG A 378 0.72 11.10 -8.49
N VAL A 379 -0.08 10.28 -9.15
CA VAL A 379 0.01 10.02 -10.59
C VAL A 379 -0.91 10.99 -11.32
N GLN A 380 -0.38 11.63 -12.35
CA GLN A 380 -1.12 12.58 -13.19
C GLN A 380 -2.16 11.86 -14.05
N PRO A 381 -3.20 12.57 -14.54
CA PRO A 381 -4.20 11.98 -15.41
C PRO A 381 -3.55 11.35 -16.64
N GLY A 382 -3.94 10.13 -16.97
CA GLY A 382 -3.36 9.35 -18.06
C GLY A 382 -2.13 8.51 -17.68
N GLY A 383 -1.54 8.70 -16.50
CA GLY A 383 -0.52 7.77 -15.98
C GLY A 383 0.90 7.95 -16.50
N ASP A 384 1.19 9.03 -17.24
CA ASP A 384 2.52 9.26 -17.85
C ASP A 384 3.56 9.81 -16.85
N TYR A 385 3.12 10.46 -15.79
CA TYR A 385 4.01 11.07 -14.79
C TYR A 385 3.48 10.89 -13.38
N PHE A 386 4.37 10.79 -12.41
CA PHE A 386 4.02 10.84 -11.00
C PHE A 386 4.97 11.74 -10.19
N THR A 387 4.53 12.16 -9.01
CA THR A 387 5.31 12.98 -8.07
C THR A 387 5.20 12.38 -6.68
N VAL A 388 6.30 12.36 -5.94
CA VAL A 388 6.35 11.88 -4.56
C VAL A 388 6.38 13.08 -3.61
N PHE A 389 5.39 13.16 -2.73
CA PHE A 389 5.27 14.16 -1.68
C PHE A 389 5.57 13.53 -0.33
N ILE A 390 6.32 14.24 0.50
CA ILE A 390 6.50 13.90 1.91
C ILE A 390 5.68 14.87 2.71
N LEU A 391 4.67 14.38 3.43
CA LEU A 391 3.83 15.20 4.28
C LEU A 391 4.29 15.09 5.73
N ASP A 392 4.12 16.17 6.47
CA ASP A 392 4.38 16.19 7.89
C ASP A 392 3.47 15.21 8.64
N ASP A 393 4.09 14.39 9.47
CA ASP A 393 3.48 13.35 10.30
C ASP A 393 3.44 13.75 11.78
N SER A 394 3.77 15.00 12.10
CA SER A 394 3.75 15.54 13.47
C SER A 394 2.51 16.38 13.77
N ALA A 395 1.70 16.69 12.76
CA ALA A 395 0.47 17.45 12.90
C ALA A 395 -0.55 17.11 11.80
N GLU A 396 -1.84 17.31 12.08
CA GLU A 396 -2.92 17.08 11.12
C GLU A 396 -3.04 18.15 10.03
N SER A 397 -2.09 19.10 9.97
CA SER A 397 -1.99 20.04 8.85
C SER A 397 -1.48 19.37 7.58
N TYR A 398 -0.75 18.25 7.73
CA TYR A 398 -0.14 17.47 6.65
C TYR A 398 0.60 18.35 5.62
N ALA A 399 1.32 19.35 6.13
CA ALA A 399 2.08 20.28 5.30
C ALA A 399 3.15 19.52 4.50
N ILE A 400 3.38 19.95 3.26
CA ILE A 400 4.39 19.33 2.39
C ILE A 400 5.78 19.67 2.92
N LYS A 401 6.56 18.65 3.29
CA LYS A 401 7.96 18.76 3.73
C LYS A 401 8.95 18.70 2.59
N SER A 402 8.66 17.91 1.55
CA SER A 402 9.47 17.84 0.34
C SER A 402 8.68 17.27 -0.83
N ILE A 403 9.15 17.57 -2.05
CA ILE A 403 8.54 17.18 -3.33
C ILE A 403 9.66 16.60 -4.19
N HIS A 404 9.43 15.43 -4.79
CA HIS A 404 10.40 14.73 -5.63
C HIS A 404 9.74 14.32 -6.95
N GLY A 405 10.43 14.54 -8.07
CA GLY A 405 9.90 14.39 -9.42
C GLY A 405 9.67 15.73 -10.14
N PRO A 406 8.79 15.78 -11.16
CA PRO A 406 8.01 14.65 -11.67
C PRO A 406 8.92 13.54 -12.21
N TYR A 407 8.51 12.30 -11.98
CA TYR A 407 9.11 11.12 -12.61
C TYR A 407 8.28 10.77 -13.84
N GLU A 408 8.95 10.48 -14.95
CA GLU A 408 8.31 9.96 -16.16
C GLU A 408 8.17 8.44 -16.04
N CYS A 409 6.97 7.93 -16.31
CA CYS A 409 6.68 6.50 -16.35
C CYS A 409 7.21 5.91 -17.67
N ARG A 410 7.82 4.73 -17.60
CA ARG A 410 8.48 4.05 -18.73
C ARG A 410 7.56 3.20 -19.59
#